data_AF-A0A917YHN9-F1
#
_entry.id   AF-A0A917YHN9-F1
#
_cell.length_a   1.000
_cell.length_b   1.000
_cell.length_c   1.000
_cell.angle_alpha   90.00
_cell.angle_beta   90.00
_cell.angle_gamma   90.00
#
_symmetry.space_group_name_H-M   'P 1'
#
loop_
_entity.id
_entity.type
_entity.pdbx_description
1 polymer ?
#
loop_
_entity_poly.entity_id
_entity_poly.type
_entity_poly.pdbx_seq_one_letter_code
_entity_poly.pdbx_strand_id
1 'polypeptide(L)'
;MPKDCGGESWLKRAQRLKEPLGLPELDEGEYLIEAFFRLGPTRNNGMSVTPTDWSEIKSFADLTGRISEPWEAEALFDMCRGYHEARVAGEDPLAMSPVEIEAEGDVLV
;
A
#
# COMPACT_ATOMS: atom_id res chain seq x y z
N MET A 1 -8.97 -14.13 22.71
CA MET A 1 -9.64 -12.82 22.78
C MET A 1 -9.48 -12.29 24.20
N PRO A 2 -8.72 -11.21 24.43
CA PRO A 2 -8.57 -10.63 25.77
C PRO A 2 -9.94 -10.22 26.30
N LYS A 3 -10.28 -10.61 27.53
CA LYS A 3 -11.68 -10.68 28.03
C LYS A 3 -12.19 -9.42 28.74
N ASP A 4 -11.41 -8.34 28.81
CA ASP A 4 -11.66 -7.27 29.80
C ASP A 4 -11.77 -5.86 29.20
N CYS A 5 -12.02 -5.74 27.90
CA CYS A 5 -12.32 -4.46 27.28
C CYS A 5 -13.81 -4.15 27.41
N GLY A 6 -14.17 -3.29 28.37
CA GLY A 6 -15.54 -2.83 28.66
C GLY A 6 -16.18 -2.00 27.54
N GLY A 7 -16.31 -2.59 26.35
CA GLY A 7 -16.89 -1.98 25.15
C GLY A 7 -15.89 -1.22 24.26
N GLU A 8 -14.73 -0.83 24.77
CA GLU A 8 -13.69 -0.16 23.97
C GLU A 8 -12.91 -1.17 23.12
N SER A 9 -12.65 -0.87 21.83
CA SER A 9 -11.79 -1.74 21.01
C SER A 9 -10.38 -1.82 21.60
N TRP A 10 -9.77 -3.00 21.54
CA TRP A 10 -8.42 -3.21 22.06
C TRP A 10 -7.38 -2.28 21.39
N LEU A 11 -7.59 -1.92 20.12
CA LEU A 11 -6.80 -0.96 19.35
C LEU A 11 -6.88 0.46 19.95
N LYS A 12 -8.10 0.96 20.23
CA LYS A 12 -8.31 2.29 20.83
C LYS A 12 -7.66 2.39 22.21
N ARG A 13 -7.71 1.30 22.98
CA ARG A 13 -7.02 1.21 24.28
C ARG A 13 -5.50 1.27 24.11
N ALA A 14 -4.93 0.49 23.20
CA ALA A 14 -3.48 0.43 23.01
C ALA A 14 -2.90 1.76 22.51
N GLN A 15 -3.59 2.46 21.60
CA GLN A 15 -3.22 3.82 21.17
C GLN A 15 -3.22 4.83 22.32
N ARG A 16 -4.28 4.82 23.15
CA ARG A 16 -4.39 5.72 24.32
C ARG A 16 -3.30 5.47 25.36
N LEU A 17 -3.01 4.19 25.63
CA LEU A 17 -2.00 3.78 26.61
C LEU A 17 -0.57 3.82 26.06
N LYS A 18 -0.40 4.11 24.77
CA LYS A 18 0.87 3.98 24.04
C LYS A 18 1.51 2.60 24.26
N GLU A 19 0.66 1.59 24.42
CA GLU A 19 1.12 0.21 24.54
C GLU A 19 1.57 -0.26 23.16
N PRO A 20 2.72 -0.93 23.04
CA PRO A 20 3.10 -1.56 21.79
C PRO A 20 1.99 -2.53 21.40
N LEU A 21 1.50 -2.41 20.18
CA LEU A 21 0.30 -3.11 19.70
C LEU A 21 0.43 -4.64 19.67
N GLY A 22 1.63 -5.18 19.97
CA GLY A 22 1.92 -6.60 19.89
C GLY A 22 1.68 -7.16 18.50
N LEU A 23 1.72 -6.30 17.47
CA LEU A 23 1.63 -6.73 16.08
C LEU A 23 2.86 -7.59 15.77
N PRO A 24 2.70 -8.66 14.98
CA PRO A 24 3.85 -9.40 14.52
C PRO A 24 4.80 -8.46 13.76
N GLU A 25 6.10 -8.58 14.03
CA GLU A 25 7.10 -7.97 13.17
C GLU A 25 7.04 -8.69 11.82
N LEU A 26 6.67 -7.95 10.77
CA LEU A 26 6.61 -8.46 9.41
C LEU A 26 7.98 -8.26 8.77
N ASP A 27 8.87 -9.23 8.89
CA ASP A 27 10.15 -9.24 8.15
C ASP A 27 9.91 -9.47 6.64
N GLU A 28 8.83 -10.18 6.31
CA GLU A 28 8.49 -10.62 4.96
C GLU A 28 7.52 -9.62 4.32
N GLY A 29 8.00 -8.87 3.31
CA GLY A 29 7.19 -7.96 2.50
C GLY A 29 7.78 -6.56 2.31
N GLU A 30 8.69 -6.10 3.18
CA GLU A 30 9.38 -4.81 2.99
C GLU A 30 10.16 -4.76 1.67
N TYR A 31 10.74 -5.90 1.27
CA TYR A 31 11.44 -6.04 0.00
C TYR A 31 10.52 -5.81 -1.21
N LEU A 32 9.22 -6.08 -1.10
CA LEU A 32 8.26 -5.79 -2.19
C LEU A 32 8.02 -4.29 -2.32
N ILE A 33 8.00 -3.56 -1.21
CA ILE A 33 7.92 -2.09 -1.22
C ILE A 33 9.21 -1.50 -1.81
N GLU A 34 10.37 -2.03 -1.44
CA GLU A 34 11.64 -1.61 -2.05
C GLU A 34 11.66 -1.92 -3.56
N ALA A 35 11.24 -3.12 -3.95
CA ALA A 35 11.14 -3.54 -5.35
C ALA A 35 10.17 -2.65 -6.13
N PHE A 36 9.02 -2.31 -5.54
CA PHE A 36 8.02 -1.41 -6.11
C PHE A 36 8.59 -0.03 -6.45
N PHE A 37 9.30 0.59 -5.50
CA PHE A 37 9.90 1.90 -5.75
C PHE A 37 11.08 1.84 -6.73
N ARG A 38 11.86 0.75 -6.73
CA ARG A 38 12.97 0.55 -7.68
C ARG A 38 12.48 0.29 -9.11
N LEU A 39 11.42 -0.51 -9.26
CA LEU A 39 10.76 -0.78 -10.54
C LEU A 39 10.21 0.52 -11.14
N GLY A 40 9.73 1.41 -10.27
CA GLY A 40 9.01 2.61 -10.65
C GLY A 40 7.53 2.27 -10.85
N PRO A 41 6.61 2.82 -10.05
CA PRO A 41 5.21 2.41 -10.08
C PRO A 41 4.41 2.94 -11.28
N THR A 42 4.94 3.97 -11.93
CA THR A 42 4.36 4.58 -13.12
C THR A 42 5.46 4.86 -14.14
N ARG A 43 5.09 4.85 -15.42
CA ARG A 43 5.99 5.12 -16.54
C ARG A 43 5.34 6.11 -17.50
N ASN A 44 6.16 6.88 -18.19
CA ASN A 44 5.71 7.78 -19.24
C ASN A 44 6.00 7.12 -20.60
N ASN A 45 4.95 6.91 -21.41
CA ASN A 45 5.06 6.31 -22.74
C ASN A 45 5.15 7.37 -23.88
N GLY A 46 5.36 8.63 -23.53
CA GLY A 46 5.41 9.77 -24.44
C GLY A 46 4.05 10.47 -24.66
N MET A 47 2.93 9.79 -24.40
CA MET A 47 1.58 10.38 -24.54
C MET A 47 0.89 10.55 -23.19
N SER A 48 1.05 9.58 -22.30
CA SER A 48 0.47 9.60 -20.95
C SER A 48 1.38 8.90 -19.95
N VAL A 49 1.11 9.18 -18.67
CA VAL A 49 1.62 8.36 -17.58
C VAL A 49 0.71 7.16 -17.44
N THR A 50 1.28 5.95 -17.39
CA THR A 50 0.56 4.69 -17.20
C THR A 50 1.17 3.93 -16.03
N PRO A 51 0.41 3.04 -15.36
CA PRO A 51 0.99 2.15 -14.36
C PRO A 51 1.99 1.22 -15.03
N THR A 52 2.95 0.72 -14.25
CA THR A 52 3.87 -0.31 -14.72
C THR A 52 3.11 -1.62 -14.94
N ASP A 53 3.37 -2.27 -16.07
CA ASP A 53 2.61 -3.42 -16.57
C ASP A 53 3.45 -4.71 -16.52
N TRP A 54 2.81 -5.85 -16.78
CA TRP A 54 3.37 -7.20 -16.66
C TRP A 54 4.70 -7.40 -17.37
N SER A 55 4.88 -6.81 -18.56
CA SER A 55 6.11 -6.93 -19.35
C SER A 55 7.33 -6.36 -18.61
N GLU A 56 7.15 -5.26 -17.91
CA GLU A 56 8.19 -4.60 -17.12
C GLU A 56 8.42 -5.30 -15.79
N ILE A 57 7.36 -5.76 -15.12
CA ILE A 57 7.46 -6.56 -13.89
C ILE A 57 8.23 -7.84 -14.16
N LYS A 58 7.89 -8.55 -15.25
CA LYS A 58 8.61 -9.76 -15.68
C LYS A 58 10.07 -9.47 -15.96
N SER A 59 10.36 -8.41 -16.72
CA SER A 59 11.75 -8.04 -17.07
C SER A 59 12.55 -7.66 -15.82
N PHE A 60 11.93 -6.97 -14.87
CA PHE A 60 12.54 -6.62 -13.59
C PHE A 60 12.83 -7.85 -12.73
N ALA A 61 11.88 -8.80 -12.65
CA ALA A 61 12.07 -10.07 -11.97
C ALA A 61 13.26 -10.83 -12.56
N ASP A 62 13.25 -11.02 -13.89
CA ASP A 62 14.27 -11.77 -14.63
C ASP A 62 15.68 -11.18 -14.46
N LEU A 63 15.79 -9.84 -14.41
CA LEU A 63 17.08 -9.15 -14.33
C LEU A 63 17.62 -9.02 -12.91
N THR A 64 16.74 -8.85 -11.92
CA THR A 64 17.17 -8.50 -10.56
C THR A 64 17.12 -9.66 -9.59
N GLY A 65 16.27 -10.66 -9.85
CA GLY A 65 15.99 -11.76 -8.91
C GLY A 65 15.41 -11.29 -7.57
N ARG A 66 14.89 -10.05 -7.50
CA ARG A 66 14.33 -9.47 -6.26
C ARG A 66 12.93 -9.98 -5.93
N ILE A 67 12.25 -10.52 -6.94
CA ILE A 67 10.99 -11.25 -6.82
C ILE A 67 11.16 -12.56 -7.59
N SER A 68 10.60 -13.63 -7.07
CA SER A 68 10.75 -15.00 -7.55
C SER A 68 9.43 -15.74 -7.66
N GLU A 69 8.43 -15.36 -6.86
CA GLU A 69 7.17 -16.07 -6.75
C GLU A 69 6.07 -15.37 -7.58
N PRO A 70 5.13 -16.12 -8.18
CA PRO A 70 4.07 -15.55 -8.99
C PRO A 70 3.20 -14.53 -8.24
N TRP A 71 2.90 -14.78 -6.96
CA TRP A 71 2.07 -13.89 -6.15
C TRP A 71 2.74 -12.53 -5.90
N GLU A 72 4.07 -12.45 -5.92
CA GLU A 72 4.82 -11.20 -5.76
C GLU A 72 4.67 -10.32 -7.01
N ALA A 73 4.65 -10.93 -8.19
CA ALA A 73 4.40 -10.24 -9.44
C ALA A 73 2.95 -9.73 -9.49
N GLU A 74 1.98 -10.54 -9.03
CA GLU A 74 0.58 -10.11 -8.88
C GLU A 74 0.44 -8.94 -7.90
N ALA A 75 1.09 -9.03 -6.73
CA ALA A 75 1.09 -7.96 -5.74
C ALA A 75 1.70 -6.67 -6.29
N LEU A 76 2.84 -6.75 -7.00
CA LEU A 76 3.47 -5.58 -7.62
C LEU A 76 2.58 -4.94 -8.69
N PHE A 77 1.90 -5.75 -9.48
CA PHE A 77 0.97 -5.25 -10.49
C PHE A 77 -0.18 -4.45 -9.86
N ASP A 78 -0.82 -5.01 -8.83
CA ASP A 78 -1.91 -4.35 -8.13
C ASP A 78 -1.45 -3.09 -7.38
N MET A 79 -0.26 -3.11 -6.78
CA MET A 79 0.34 -1.92 -6.17
C MET A 79 0.59 -0.80 -7.20
N CYS A 80 1.11 -1.13 -8.39
CA CYS A 80 1.37 -0.15 -9.45
C CYS A 80 0.07 0.48 -9.95
N ARG A 81 -0.96 -0.35 -10.15
CA ARG A 81 -2.29 0.12 -10.56
C ARG A 81 -2.93 1.02 -9.51
N GLY A 82 -2.99 0.57 -8.25
CA GLY A 82 -3.58 1.35 -7.16
C GLY A 82 -2.86 2.68 -6.93
N TYR A 83 -1.53 2.69 -7.02
CA TYR A 83 -0.75 3.93 -6.93
C TYR A 83 -1.05 4.89 -8.08
N HIS A 84 -1.15 4.39 -9.31
CA HIS A 84 -1.50 5.22 -10.47
C HIS A 84 -2.91 5.80 -10.35
N GLU A 85 -3.88 4.98 -9.96
CA GLU A 85 -5.27 5.41 -9.74
C GLU A 85 -5.36 6.51 -8.68
N ALA A 86 -4.72 6.30 -7.53
CA ALA A 86 -4.66 7.30 -6.46
C ALA A 86 -3.96 8.58 -6.92
N ARG A 87 -2.89 8.45 -7.70
CA ARG A 87 -2.18 9.59 -8.28
C ARG A 87 -3.06 10.40 -9.23
N VAL A 88 -3.74 9.74 -10.16
CA VAL A 88 -4.65 10.39 -11.12
C VAL A 88 -5.81 11.05 -10.40
N ALA A 89 -6.40 10.37 -9.40
CA ALA A 89 -7.44 10.97 -8.57
C ALA A 89 -6.94 12.24 -7.87
N GLY A 90 -5.71 12.24 -7.35
CA GLY A 90 -5.09 13.40 -6.72
C GLY A 90 -4.67 14.54 -7.65
N GLU A 91 -4.74 14.36 -8.99
CA GLU A 91 -4.54 15.46 -9.94
C GLU A 91 -5.77 16.39 -10.03
N ASP A 92 -6.95 15.93 -9.59
CA ASP A 92 -8.14 16.78 -9.48
C ASP A 92 -7.95 17.77 -8.30
N PRO A 93 -8.00 19.10 -8.53
CA PRO A 93 -7.90 20.09 -7.45
C PRO A 93 -9.01 20.00 -6.39
N LEU A 94 -10.11 19.33 -6.70
CA LEU A 94 -11.22 19.07 -5.77
C LEU A 94 -11.12 17.69 -5.10
N ALA A 95 -10.08 16.91 -5.40
CA ALA A 95 -9.84 15.65 -4.73
C ALA A 95 -9.62 15.90 -3.23
N MET A 96 -10.34 15.13 -2.44
CA MET A 96 -10.20 15.12 -1.00
C MET A 96 -8.79 14.65 -0.63
N SER A 97 -8.12 15.39 0.26
CA SER A 97 -6.80 14.98 0.75
C SER A 97 -6.92 13.62 1.47
N PRO A 98 -5.93 12.72 1.36
CA PRO A 98 -5.96 11.45 2.08
C PRO A 98 -6.23 11.59 3.59
N VAL A 99 -5.77 12.68 4.21
CA VAL A 99 -6.00 12.99 5.64
C VAL A 99 -7.47 13.31 5.94
N GLU A 100 -8.19 13.87 4.97
CA GLU A 100 -9.61 14.23 5.10
C GLU A 100 -10.50 12.99 4.93
N ILE A 101 -10.10 12.03 4.09
CA ILE A 101 -10.80 10.74 3.92
C ILE A 101 -10.77 9.93 5.23
N GLU A 102 -9.64 9.93 5.94
CA GLU A 102 -9.51 9.23 7.23
C GLU A 102 -10.40 9.86 8.33
N ALA A 103 -10.65 11.17 8.27
CA ALA A 103 -11.46 11.89 9.25
C ALA A 103 -12.96 11.57 9.15
N GLU A 104 -13.48 11.26 7.95
CA GLU A 104 -14.89 10.89 7.75
C GLU A 104 -15.17 9.42 8.02
N GLY A 105 -14.16 8.54 7.89
CA GLY A 105 -14.28 7.11 8.19
C GLY A 105 -14.47 6.77 9.68
N ASP A 106 -14.09 7.68 10.58
CA ASP A 106 -14.19 7.50 12.04
C ASP A 106 -15.51 8.02 12.64
N VAL A 107 -16.44 8.51 11.79
CA VAL A 107 -17.73 9.09 12.20
C VAL A 107 -18.90 8.11 12.07
N LEU A 108 -18.67 6.90 11.54
CA LEU A 108 -19.69 5.85 11.45
C LEU A 108 -19.31 4.62 12.29
N VAL A 109 -19.46 4.76 13.61
CA VAL A 109 -19.81 3.65 14.52
C VAL A 109 -20.92 4.10 15.45
#